data_AF-A0A9E4B9D0-F1
#
_entry.id   AF-A0A9E4B9D0-F1
#
_cell.length_a   1.000
_cell.length_b   1.000
_cell.length_c   1.000
_cell.angle_alpha   90.00
_cell.angle_beta   90.00
_cell.angle_gamma   90.00
#
_symmetry.space_group_name_H-M   'P 1'
#
loop_
_entity.id
_entity.type
_entity.pdbx_description
1 polymer ?
#
loop_
_entity_poly.entity_id
_entity_poly.type
_entity_poly.pdbx_seq_one_letter_code
_entity_poly.pdbx_strand_id
1 'polypeptide(L)'
;METQLRYAPTRDDIERLTPGFAAKELFDSAAQSAGFERGSRTIRRAMEKRARKHGLKELTAVISQRPQELLDSIEGMSADAGQTCLQARLQGLDAQLEALARLATAWAEGDLATLRSHPGDSAAGACDPRRLASDPEELIQAKSLSWALWHDNADHALSNNASTFAIVPLRDLLRRDGHLSRLRQSGYEIRVL
;
A
#
# COMPACT_ATOMS: atom_id res chain seq x y z
N MET A 1 14.96 -5.52 -24.11
CA MET A 1 16.02 -4.49 -23.97
C MET A 1 15.48 -3.07 -24.18
N GLU A 2 14.47 -2.87 -25.03
CA GLU A 2 13.90 -1.54 -25.33
C GLU A 2 13.06 -0.93 -24.19
N THR A 3 12.30 -1.75 -23.45
CA THR A 3 11.49 -1.28 -22.31
C THR A 3 12.31 -0.80 -21.11
N GLN A 4 13.52 -1.36 -20.90
CA GLN A 4 14.41 -0.99 -19.79
C GLN A 4 14.92 0.46 -19.90
N LEU A 5 15.12 0.96 -21.13
CA LEU A 5 15.65 2.31 -21.35
C LEU A 5 14.59 3.41 -21.20
N ARG A 6 13.30 3.10 -21.44
CA ARG A 6 12.21 4.09 -21.34
C ARG A 6 11.90 4.51 -19.90
N TYR A 7 12.15 3.61 -18.94
CA TYR A 7 11.82 3.80 -17.54
C TYR A 7 13.04 3.72 -16.61
N ALA A 8 14.24 3.78 -17.19
CA ALA A 8 15.50 3.73 -16.44
C ALA A 8 15.47 4.76 -15.30
N PRO A 9 15.71 4.34 -14.05
CA PRO A 9 15.70 5.25 -12.93
C PRO A 9 16.76 6.33 -13.10
N THR A 10 16.43 7.54 -12.68
CA THR A 10 17.32 8.72 -12.77
C THR A 10 18.52 8.65 -11.83
N ARG A 11 18.69 7.53 -11.10
CA ARG A 11 19.79 7.33 -10.17
C ARG A 11 20.77 6.32 -10.75
N ASP A 12 22.01 6.73 -10.85
CA ASP A 12 23.13 5.90 -11.33
C ASP A 12 23.49 4.76 -10.35
N ASP A 13 22.80 4.63 -9.21
CA ASP A 13 23.11 3.67 -8.14
C ASP A 13 22.17 2.46 -8.07
N ILE A 14 21.25 2.26 -9.02
CA ILE A 14 20.33 1.10 -8.98
C ILE A 14 21.07 -0.24 -9.01
N GLU A 15 22.21 -0.31 -9.71
CA GLU A 15 23.05 -1.51 -9.78
C GLU A 15 23.73 -1.86 -8.45
N ARG A 16 23.75 -0.92 -7.49
CA ARG A 16 24.29 -1.12 -6.14
C ARG A 16 23.22 -1.59 -5.14
N LEU A 17 21.94 -1.55 -5.52
CA LEU A 17 20.85 -1.99 -4.66
C LEU A 17 20.74 -3.52 -4.67
N THR A 18 20.26 -4.10 -3.58
CA THR A 18 19.89 -5.52 -3.60
C THR A 18 18.72 -5.72 -4.57
N PRO A 19 18.57 -6.91 -5.20
CA PRO A 19 17.60 -7.13 -6.27
C PRO A 19 16.15 -6.73 -5.91
N GLY A 20 15.73 -6.93 -4.66
CA GLY A 20 14.43 -6.49 -4.18
C GLY A 20 14.23 -4.99 -4.18
N PHE A 21 15.21 -4.25 -3.66
CA PHE A 21 15.19 -2.79 -3.68
C PHE A 21 15.28 -2.25 -5.10
N ALA A 22 16.11 -2.85 -5.95
CA ALA A 22 16.17 -2.50 -7.37
C ALA A 22 14.80 -2.70 -8.05
N ALA A 23 14.10 -3.81 -7.78
CA ALA A 23 12.77 -4.08 -8.31
C ALA A 23 11.76 -3.00 -7.92
N LYS A 24 11.79 -2.58 -6.64
CA LYS A 24 10.93 -1.51 -6.12
C LYS A 24 11.27 -0.16 -6.77
N GLU A 25 12.54 0.24 -6.77
CA GLU A 25 12.95 1.54 -7.33
C GLU A 25 12.69 1.64 -8.83
N LEU A 26 12.91 0.55 -9.58
CA LEU A 26 12.56 0.46 -10.98
C LEU A 26 11.06 0.70 -11.20
N PHE A 27 10.21 -0.03 -10.47
CA PHE A 27 8.76 0.10 -10.63
C PHE A 27 8.26 1.50 -10.23
N ASP A 28 8.76 2.05 -9.12
CA ASP A 28 8.41 3.39 -8.67
C ASP A 28 8.82 4.45 -9.70
N SER A 29 10.01 4.33 -10.28
CA SER A 29 10.49 5.23 -11.34
C SER A 29 9.59 5.14 -12.58
N ALA A 30 9.29 3.92 -13.01
CA ALA A 30 8.43 3.69 -14.18
C ALA A 30 7.02 4.27 -13.97
N ALA A 31 6.45 4.08 -12.77
CA ALA A 31 5.16 4.65 -12.41
C ALA A 31 5.19 6.19 -12.42
N GLN A 32 6.26 6.81 -11.92
CA GLN A 32 6.40 8.27 -11.98
C GLN A 32 6.51 8.80 -13.40
N SER A 33 7.28 8.13 -14.26
CA SER A 33 7.34 8.49 -15.69
C SER A 33 5.98 8.38 -16.38
N ALA A 34 5.09 7.51 -15.87
CA ALA A 34 3.70 7.39 -16.30
C ALA A 34 2.73 8.36 -15.58
N GLY A 35 3.23 9.28 -14.75
CA GLY A 35 2.44 10.31 -14.07
C GLY A 35 1.89 9.92 -12.69
N PHE A 36 2.28 8.77 -12.14
CA PHE A 36 1.86 8.36 -10.78
C PHE A 36 2.76 8.99 -9.71
N GLU A 37 2.14 9.57 -8.68
CA GLU A 37 2.88 10.05 -7.50
C GLU A 37 3.35 8.92 -6.60
N ARG A 38 4.48 9.13 -5.91
CA ARG A 38 5.00 8.18 -4.90
C ARG A 38 4.15 8.18 -3.62
N GLY A 39 3.11 7.34 -3.63
CA GLY A 39 2.49 6.75 -2.43
C GLY A 39 1.48 7.61 -1.67
N SER A 40 0.80 6.97 -0.72
CA SER A 40 -0.26 7.52 0.15
C SER A 40 0.17 8.67 1.07
N ARG A 41 1.46 8.99 1.13
CA ARG A 41 2.02 10.04 1.99
C ARG A 41 1.50 11.44 1.63
N THR A 42 1.21 11.71 0.36
CA THR A 42 0.68 13.02 -0.07
C THR A 42 -0.72 13.25 0.52
N ILE A 43 -1.63 12.30 0.35
CA ILE A 43 -3.01 12.40 0.86
C ILE A 43 -3.02 12.45 2.39
N ARG A 44 -2.29 11.54 3.06
CA ARG A 44 -2.19 11.52 4.52
C ARG A 44 -1.69 12.87 5.05
N ARG A 45 -0.55 13.37 4.55
CA ARG A 45 0.01 14.66 5.01
C ARG A 45 -0.93 15.83 4.74
N ALA A 46 -1.63 15.84 3.60
CA ALA A 46 -2.61 16.87 3.29
C ALA A 46 -3.78 16.85 4.29
N MET A 47 -4.26 15.67 4.67
CA MET A 47 -5.32 15.50 5.66
C MET A 47 -4.85 15.84 7.08
N GLU A 48 -3.67 15.39 7.50
CA GLU A 48 -3.05 15.75 8.79
C GLU A 48 -2.91 17.27 8.93
N LYS A 49 -2.42 17.95 7.88
CA LYS A 49 -2.28 19.41 7.87
C LYS A 49 -3.64 20.09 8.02
N ARG A 50 -4.68 19.59 7.38
CA ARG A 50 -6.05 20.11 7.50
C ARG A 50 -6.62 19.85 8.90
N ALA A 51 -6.49 18.64 9.42
CA ALA A 51 -6.94 18.26 10.76
C ALA A 51 -6.32 19.17 11.83
N ARG A 52 -4.99 19.37 11.77
CA ARG A 52 -4.26 20.29 12.65
C ARG A 52 -4.74 21.73 12.53
N LYS A 53 -4.94 22.22 11.30
CA LYS A 53 -5.45 23.58 11.06
C LYS A 53 -6.81 23.82 11.72
N HIS A 54 -7.64 22.78 11.81
CA HIS A 54 -8.97 22.84 12.43
C HIS A 54 -9.00 22.33 13.87
N GLY A 55 -7.86 22.03 14.49
CA GLY A 55 -7.79 21.56 15.88
C GLY A 55 -8.44 20.19 16.11
N LEU A 56 -8.57 19.37 15.08
CA LEU A 56 -9.16 18.03 15.19
C LEU A 56 -8.18 17.06 15.87
N LYS A 57 -8.67 16.26 16.82
CA LYS A 57 -7.89 15.18 17.44
C LYS A 57 -7.68 14.06 16.42
N GLU A 58 -6.42 13.72 16.17
CA GLU A 58 -6.04 12.66 15.26
C GLU A 58 -5.75 11.37 16.04
N LEU A 59 -6.34 10.25 15.61
CA LEU A 59 -6.00 8.91 16.08
C LEU A 59 -5.35 8.16 14.92
N THR A 60 -4.09 7.78 15.07
CA THR A 60 -3.37 7.03 14.04
C THR A 60 -3.34 5.55 14.41
N ALA A 61 -3.66 4.69 13.44
CA ALA A 61 -3.56 3.23 13.57
C ALA A 61 -2.23 2.68 13.00
N VAL A 62 -1.21 3.55 12.93
CA VAL A 62 0.11 3.17 12.41
C VAL A 62 0.91 2.63 13.57
N ILE A 63 1.13 1.31 13.57
CA ILE A 63 2.17 0.73 14.42
C ILE A 63 3.48 1.17 13.82
N SER A 64 4.15 2.06 14.52
CA SER A 64 5.48 2.49 14.14
C SER A 64 6.42 1.32 14.45
N GLN A 65 6.60 0.39 13.51
CA GLN A 65 7.80 -0.43 13.52
C GLN A 65 8.98 0.52 13.44
N ARG A 66 10.01 0.34 14.28
CA ARG A 66 11.14 1.26 14.25
C ARG A 66 11.76 1.20 12.85
N PRO A 67 12.23 2.32 12.29
CA PRO A 67 12.84 2.33 10.97
C PRO A 67 13.98 1.30 10.84
N GLN A 68 14.71 1.02 11.91
CA GLN A 68 15.79 0.04 11.95
C GLN A 68 15.27 -1.40 11.85
N GLU A 69 14.26 -1.79 12.65
CA GLU A 69 13.66 -3.13 12.60
C GLU A 69 13.05 -3.43 11.22
N LEU A 70 12.44 -2.42 10.58
CA LEU A 70 11.96 -2.53 9.20
C LEU A 70 13.11 -2.68 8.20
N LEU A 71 14.20 -1.92 8.35
CA LEU A 71 15.38 -2.03 7.48
C LEU A 71 16.09 -3.39 7.66
N ASP A 72 16.20 -3.89 8.88
CA ASP A 72 16.80 -5.20 9.21
C ASP A 72 15.96 -6.36 8.65
N SER A 73 14.62 -6.23 8.67
CA SER A 73 13.72 -7.20 8.03
C SER A 73 13.85 -7.24 6.49
N ILE A 74 14.30 -6.13 5.89
CA ILE A 74 14.52 -6.00 4.45
C ILE A 74 15.97 -6.36 4.05
N GLU A 75 16.95 -6.22 4.95
CA GLU A 75 18.28 -6.84 4.78
C GLU A 75 18.19 -8.37 4.83
N GLY A 76 17.12 -8.90 5.43
CA GLY A 76 16.74 -10.31 5.41
C GLY A 76 16.25 -10.89 4.08
N MET A 77 16.18 -10.09 3.01
CA MET A 77 15.77 -10.54 1.69
C MET A 77 16.71 -11.62 1.15
N SER A 78 16.19 -12.83 0.91
CA SER A 78 16.96 -13.83 0.19
C SER A 78 17.27 -13.31 -1.21
N ALA A 79 18.54 -13.40 -1.61
CA ALA A 79 18.99 -12.89 -2.91
C ALA A 79 18.16 -13.48 -4.06
N ASP A 80 17.79 -14.75 -3.96
CA ASP A 80 16.96 -15.49 -4.91
C ASP A 80 15.51 -14.94 -5.01
N ALA A 81 14.85 -14.68 -3.87
CA ALA A 81 13.51 -14.10 -3.88
C ALA A 81 13.53 -12.65 -4.42
N GLY A 82 14.57 -11.89 -4.07
CA GLY A 82 14.81 -10.57 -4.64
C GLY A 82 15.00 -10.61 -6.16
N GLN A 83 15.78 -11.56 -6.67
CA GLN A 83 15.99 -11.76 -8.12
C GLN A 83 14.69 -12.14 -8.82
N THR A 84 13.92 -13.06 -8.24
CA THR A 84 12.60 -13.46 -8.75
C THR A 84 11.64 -12.27 -8.83
N CYS A 85 11.60 -11.42 -7.80
CA CYS A 85 10.82 -10.20 -7.82
C CYS A 85 11.28 -9.22 -8.92
N LEU A 86 12.60 -9.00 -9.06
CA LEU A 86 13.16 -8.12 -10.09
C LEU A 86 12.81 -8.63 -11.50
N GLN A 87 12.96 -9.93 -11.74
CA GLN A 87 12.62 -10.54 -13.02
C GLN A 87 11.12 -10.39 -13.33
N ALA A 88 10.24 -10.65 -12.36
CA ALA A 88 8.80 -10.48 -12.54
C ALA A 88 8.42 -9.03 -12.86
N ARG A 89 9.09 -8.05 -12.23
CA ARG A 89 8.90 -6.62 -12.55
C ARG A 89 9.33 -6.30 -13.97
N LEU A 90 10.50 -6.75 -14.39
CA LEU A 90 11.03 -6.49 -15.73
C LEU A 90 10.18 -7.14 -16.83
N GLN A 91 9.70 -8.36 -16.63
CA GLN A 91 8.96 -9.11 -17.65
C GLN A 91 7.59 -8.52 -17.97
N GLY A 92 6.92 -7.93 -16.97
CA GLY A 92 5.56 -7.44 -17.13
C GLY A 92 5.39 -5.93 -16.97
N LEU A 93 6.47 -5.14 -17.01
CA LEU A 93 6.44 -3.74 -16.55
C LEU A 93 5.35 -2.92 -17.25
N ASP A 94 5.31 -2.98 -18.58
CA ASP A 94 4.33 -2.22 -19.39
C ASP A 94 2.90 -2.63 -19.04
N ALA A 95 2.61 -3.93 -19.00
CA ALA A 95 1.29 -4.45 -18.64
C ALA A 95 0.87 -4.06 -17.20
N GLN A 96 1.83 -4.00 -16.27
CA GLN A 96 1.58 -3.54 -14.90
C GLN A 96 1.25 -2.05 -14.86
N LEU A 97 1.97 -1.21 -15.63
CA LEU A 97 1.69 0.23 -15.72
C LEU A 97 0.32 0.50 -16.36
N GLU A 98 -0.02 -0.22 -17.43
CA GLU A 98 -1.35 -0.13 -18.02
C GLU A 98 -2.46 -0.56 -17.05
N ALA A 99 -2.24 -1.63 -16.29
CA ALA A 99 -3.18 -2.06 -15.26
C ALA A 99 -3.35 -1.00 -14.18
N LEU A 100 -2.25 -0.35 -13.76
CA LEU A 100 -2.28 0.74 -12.80
C LEU A 100 -3.05 1.96 -13.34
N ALA A 101 -2.90 2.30 -14.61
CA ALA A 101 -3.65 3.38 -15.26
C ALA A 101 -5.15 3.09 -15.34
N ARG A 102 -5.53 1.85 -15.68
CA ARG A 102 -6.93 1.41 -15.63
C ARG A 102 -7.52 1.52 -14.22
N LEU A 103 -6.76 1.12 -13.20
CA LEU A 103 -7.18 1.26 -11.80
C LEU A 103 -7.33 2.71 -11.37
N ALA A 104 -6.43 3.59 -11.78
CA ALA A 104 -6.50 5.01 -11.46
C ALA A 104 -7.71 5.67 -12.11
N THR A 105 -8.04 5.29 -13.35
CA THR A 105 -9.25 5.76 -14.04
C THR A 105 -10.50 5.25 -13.34
N ALA A 106 -10.57 3.95 -13.04
CA ALA A 106 -11.68 3.38 -12.28
C ALA A 106 -11.84 4.03 -10.89
N TRP A 107 -10.74 4.40 -10.24
CA TRP A 107 -10.78 5.16 -8.99
C TRP A 107 -11.32 6.56 -9.16
N ALA A 108 -10.91 7.29 -10.20
CA ALA A 108 -11.38 8.63 -10.48
C ALA A 108 -12.88 8.67 -10.87
N GLU A 109 -13.35 7.65 -11.59
CA GLU A 109 -14.74 7.53 -12.04
C GLU A 109 -15.66 6.86 -11.00
N GLY A 110 -15.10 6.27 -9.95
CA GLY A 110 -15.87 5.52 -8.95
C GLY A 110 -16.35 4.15 -9.45
N ASP A 111 -15.71 3.55 -10.45
CA ASP A 111 -16.00 2.19 -10.92
C ASP A 111 -15.53 1.14 -9.90
N LEU A 112 -16.37 0.92 -8.90
CA LEU A 112 -16.14 -0.06 -7.85
C LEU A 112 -16.16 -1.51 -8.38
N ALA A 113 -16.79 -1.78 -9.53
CA ALA A 113 -16.83 -3.13 -10.09
C ALA A 113 -15.43 -3.51 -10.58
N THR A 114 -14.80 -2.65 -11.39
CA THR A 114 -13.43 -2.84 -11.88
C THR A 114 -12.42 -2.91 -10.72
N LEU A 115 -12.57 -2.03 -9.72
CA LEU A 115 -11.68 -2.02 -8.55
C LEU A 115 -11.79 -3.31 -7.72
N ARG A 116 -12.99 -3.90 -7.60
CA ARG A 116 -13.21 -5.15 -6.86
C ARG A 116 -12.77 -6.39 -7.63
N SER A 117 -12.92 -6.39 -8.95
CA SER A 117 -12.58 -7.55 -9.79
C SER A 117 -11.10 -7.60 -10.17
N HIS A 118 -10.32 -6.56 -9.87
CA HIS A 118 -8.91 -6.52 -10.22
C HIS A 118 -8.14 -7.65 -9.52
N PRO A 119 -7.45 -8.54 -10.25
CA PRO A 119 -6.76 -9.70 -9.70
C PRO A 119 -5.52 -9.35 -8.86
N GLY A 120 -5.16 -8.07 -8.80
CA GLY A 120 -3.90 -7.61 -8.26
C GLY A 120 -2.84 -7.45 -9.34
N ASP A 121 -1.74 -6.82 -8.96
CA ASP A 121 -0.54 -6.69 -9.78
C ASP A 121 0.06 -8.08 -10.06
N SER A 122 0.36 -8.39 -11.33
CA SER A 122 0.91 -9.68 -11.75
C SER A 122 2.25 -10.02 -11.10
N ALA A 123 3.03 -9.02 -10.68
CA ALA A 123 4.26 -9.21 -9.93
C ALA A 123 4.04 -9.31 -8.41
N ALA A 124 2.82 -9.05 -7.90
CA ALA A 124 2.55 -8.94 -6.46
C ALA A 124 2.91 -10.20 -5.68
N GLY A 125 2.74 -11.40 -6.27
CA GLY A 125 3.10 -12.65 -5.60
C GLY A 125 4.61 -12.89 -5.54
N ALA A 126 5.36 -12.49 -6.57
CA ALA A 126 6.82 -12.60 -6.60
C ALA A 126 7.49 -11.56 -5.69
N CYS A 127 6.85 -10.40 -5.55
CA CYS A 127 7.30 -9.28 -4.73
C CYS A 127 6.53 -9.18 -3.40
N ASP A 128 5.91 -10.27 -2.92
CA ASP A 128 5.17 -10.25 -1.66
C ASP A 128 6.16 -10.02 -0.50
N PRO A 129 6.03 -8.92 0.27
CA PRO A 129 6.95 -8.64 1.37
C PRO A 129 7.04 -9.78 2.39
N ARG A 130 6.02 -10.64 2.53
CA ARG A 130 6.08 -11.83 3.40
C ARG A 130 7.02 -12.90 2.87
N ARG A 131 7.15 -13.02 1.55
CA ARG A 131 8.12 -13.94 0.93
C ARG A 131 9.53 -13.36 0.91
N LEU A 132 9.60 -12.03 0.95
CA LEU A 132 10.85 -11.29 0.91
C LEU A 132 11.43 -11.04 2.31
N ALA A 133 10.64 -11.03 3.37
CA ALA A 133 11.13 -10.79 4.72
C ALA A 133 11.86 -12.00 5.31
N SER A 134 12.87 -11.73 6.13
CA SER A 134 13.53 -12.75 6.97
C SER A 134 12.58 -13.34 8.01
N ASP A 135 11.69 -12.52 8.56
CA ASP A 135 10.64 -12.94 9.50
C ASP A 135 9.25 -12.60 8.93
N PRO A 136 8.60 -13.54 8.22
CA PRO A 136 7.26 -13.33 7.72
C PRO A 136 6.22 -13.14 8.84
N GLU A 137 6.38 -13.85 9.97
CA GLU A 137 5.43 -13.84 11.08
C GLU A 137 5.36 -12.46 11.73
N GLU A 138 6.50 -11.77 11.85
CA GLU A 138 6.52 -10.39 12.33
C GLU A 138 5.64 -9.46 11.46
N LEU A 139 5.72 -9.59 10.12
CA LEU A 139 4.87 -8.82 9.20
C LEU A 139 3.39 -9.21 9.29
N ILE A 140 3.08 -10.48 9.54
CA ILE A 140 1.70 -10.93 9.78
C ILE A 140 1.18 -10.29 11.07
N GLN A 141 1.96 -10.37 12.14
CA GLN A 141 1.61 -9.86 13.46
C GLN A 141 1.46 -8.34 13.44
N ALA A 142 2.39 -7.61 12.84
CA ALA A 142 2.32 -6.15 12.70
C ALA A 142 1.05 -5.72 11.95
N LYS A 143 0.68 -6.42 10.88
CA LYS A 143 -0.57 -6.17 10.15
C LYS A 143 -1.80 -6.44 11.03
N SER A 144 -1.80 -7.55 11.77
CA SER A 144 -2.90 -7.92 12.67
C SER A 144 -3.10 -6.89 13.78
N LEU A 145 -2.00 -6.46 14.41
CA LEU A 145 -2.02 -5.44 15.46
C LEU A 145 -2.48 -4.09 14.91
N SER A 146 -2.03 -3.68 13.70
CA SER A 146 -2.48 -2.42 13.09
C SER A 146 -3.98 -2.45 12.78
N TRP A 147 -4.48 -3.61 12.36
CA TRP A 147 -5.92 -3.82 12.14
C TRP A 147 -6.70 -3.70 13.45
N ALA A 148 -6.24 -4.34 14.53
CA ALA A 148 -6.87 -4.25 15.85
C ALA A 148 -6.89 -2.80 16.37
N LEU A 149 -5.74 -2.12 16.31
CA LEU A 149 -5.62 -0.72 16.72
C LEU A 149 -6.53 0.21 15.92
N TRP A 150 -6.73 -0.06 14.62
CA TRP A 150 -7.69 0.70 13.82
C TRP A 150 -9.11 0.57 14.35
N HIS A 151 -9.54 -0.63 14.74
CA HIS A 151 -10.89 -0.86 15.28
C HIS A 151 -11.06 -0.21 16.65
N ASP A 152 -10.07 -0.34 17.54
CA ASP A 152 -10.11 0.32 18.85
C ASP A 152 -10.22 1.85 18.71
N ASN A 153 -9.46 2.42 17.76
CA ASN A 153 -9.54 3.86 17.45
C ASN A 153 -10.91 4.23 16.86
N ALA A 154 -11.48 3.40 15.99
CA ALA A 154 -12.80 3.62 15.41
C ALA A 154 -13.89 3.59 16.49
N ASP A 155 -13.88 2.58 17.37
CA ASP A 155 -14.85 2.45 18.46
C ASP A 155 -14.74 3.61 19.45
N HIS A 156 -13.52 4.02 19.81
CA HIS A 156 -13.30 5.20 20.64
C HIS A 156 -13.80 6.48 19.95
N ALA A 157 -13.49 6.70 18.67
CA ALA A 157 -13.92 7.90 17.96
C ALA A 157 -15.44 7.96 17.79
N LEU A 158 -16.08 6.85 17.44
CA LEU A 158 -17.54 6.76 17.27
C LEU A 158 -18.29 6.94 18.60
N SER A 159 -17.75 6.44 19.71
CA SER A 159 -18.38 6.59 21.04
C SER A 159 -18.30 8.01 21.61
N ASN A 160 -17.30 8.79 21.19
CA ASN A 160 -17.01 10.11 21.78
C ASN A 160 -17.33 11.30 20.87
N ASN A 161 -17.72 11.08 19.62
CA ASN A 161 -17.96 12.15 18.65
C ASN A 161 -19.25 11.91 17.87
N ALA A 162 -20.02 12.99 17.64
CA ALA A 162 -21.20 12.93 16.78
C ALA A 162 -20.85 12.67 15.30
N SER A 163 -19.61 12.95 14.89
CA SER A 163 -19.11 12.69 13.54
C SER A 163 -17.62 12.38 13.58
N THR A 164 -17.20 11.39 12.80
CA THR A 164 -15.81 10.94 12.68
C THR A 164 -15.45 10.79 11.21
N PHE A 165 -14.21 11.10 10.86
CA PHE A 165 -13.66 10.89 9.53
C PHE A 165 -12.47 9.93 9.60
N ALA A 166 -12.44 8.94 8.72
CA ALA A 166 -11.37 7.95 8.65
C ALA A 166 -10.79 7.87 7.24
N ILE A 167 -9.49 7.67 7.15
CA ILE A 167 -8.77 7.40 5.91
C ILE A 167 -8.31 5.95 5.95
N VAL A 168 -8.78 5.16 4.99
CA VAL A 168 -8.46 3.72 4.90
C VAL A 168 -8.03 3.43 3.47
N PRO A 169 -6.99 2.59 3.26
CA PRO A 169 -6.66 2.12 1.92
C PRO A 169 -7.89 1.47 1.27
N LEU A 170 -8.22 1.89 0.04
CA LEU A 170 -9.43 1.42 -0.63
C LEU A 170 -9.45 -0.11 -0.78
N ARG A 171 -8.29 -0.73 -1.04
CA ARG A 171 -8.16 -2.19 -1.08
C ARG A 171 -8.67 -2.85 0.19
N ASP A 172 -8.36 -2.30 1.37
CA ASP A 172 -8.77 -2.87 2.66
C ASP A 172 -10.25 -2.60 2.97
N LEU A 173 -10.78 -1.48 2.45
CA LEU A 173 -12.19 -1.13 2.52
C LEU A 173 -13.07 -2.05 1.65
N LEU A 174 -12.58 -2.44 0.47
CA LEU A 174 -13.30 -3.28 -0.49
C LEU A 174 -13.21 -4.78 -0.20
N ARG A 175 -12.41 -5.20 0.79
CA ARG A 175 -12.34 -6.60 1.23
C ARG A 175 -13.70 -7.08 1.75
N ARG A 176 -14.09 -8.30 1.37
CA ARG A 176 -15.33 -8.94 1.87
C ARG A 176 -15.31 -9.11 3.38
N ASP A 177 -14.15 -9.44 3.93
CA ASP A 177 -13.83 -9.60 5.36
C ASP A 177 -13.08 -8.37 5.93
N GLY A 178 -13.29 -7.19 5.33
CA GLY A 178 -12.57 -5.96 5.66
C GLY A 178 -13.12 -5.17 6.86
N HIS A 179 -12.61 -3.95 7.03
CA HIS A 179 -13.01 -3.05 8.12
C HIS A 179 -14.54 -2.84 8.18
N LEU A 180 -15.19 -2.65 7.04
CA LEU A 180 -16.64 -2.46 6.96
C LEU A 180 -17.43 -3.69 7.41
N SER A 181 -16.93 -4.91 7.17
CA SER A 181 -17.59 -6.12 7.63
C SER A 181 -17.59 -6.21 9.16
N ARG A 182 -16.46 -5.88 9.78
CA ARG A 182 -16.34 -5.86 11.24
C ARG A 182 -17.23 -4.79 11.88
N LEU A 183 -17.29 -3.59 11.30
CA LEU A 183 -18.21 -2.55 11.79
C LEU A 183 -19.68 -3.01 11.72
N ARG A 184 -20.10 -3.69 10.65
CA ARG A 184 -21.46 -4.27 10.59
C ARG A 184 -21.70 -5.28 11.72
N GLN A 185 -20.73 -6.13 12.02
CA GLN A 185 -20.82 -7.11 13.10
C GLN A 185 -20.92 -6.45 14.48
N SER A 186 -20.30 -5.28 14.65
CA SER A 186 -20.44 -4.44 15.85
C SER A 186 -21.78 -3.68 15.93
N GLY A 187 -22.68 -3.87 14.97
CA GLY A 187 -24.02 -3.25 14.95
C GLY A 187 -24.13 -1.92 14.22
N TYR A 188 -23.06 -1.47 13.54
CA TYR A 188 -23.12 -0.23 12.76
C TYR A 188 -23.84 -0.43 11.42
N GLU A 189 -24.70 0.53 11.08
CA GLU A 189 -25.30 0.62 9.75
C GLU A 189 -24.27 1.16 8.74
N ILE A 190 -24.06 0.43 7.63
CA ILE A 190 -23.14 0.84 6.57
C ILE A 190 -23.92 1.16 5.30
N ARG A 191 -23.91 2.44 4.93
CA ARG A 191 -24.49 2.96 3.67
C ARG A 191 -23.36 3.29 2.69
N VAL A 192 -23.50 2.85 1.45
CA VAL A 192 -22.67 3.30 0.33
C VAL A 192 -23.55 4.24 -0.48
N LEU A 193 -23.16 5.52 -0.55
CA LEU A 193 -23.82 6.52 -1.37
C LEU A 193 -23.44 6.34 -2.84
#